data_AF-F7DJ72-F1
#
_entry.id   AF-F7DJ72-F1
#
_cell.length_a   1.000
_cell.length_b   1.000
_cell.length_c   1.000
_cell.angle_alpha   90.00
_cell.angle_beta   90.00
_cell.angle_gamma   90.00
#
_symmetry.space_group_name_H-M   'P 1'
#
loop_
_entity.id
_entity.type
_entity.pdbx_description
1 polymer ?
#
loop_
_entity_poly.entity_id
_entity_poly.type
_entity_poly.pdbx_seq_one_letter_code
_entity_poly.pdbx_strand_id
1 'polypeptide(L)'
;MAALGITVALLVWVATLLLISIWKQIYSSWNLPPGPFPLPIIGNLFHLDLKNIPKSFTRLAERYGPVFTLYLGSQRVVVMHGYKAVKEVLLNYKNELSGRGEIAVFQAHKDNGVIFNNGPSWKDTRRLSLTILRDYGMGKQRNEERIQRETHFLLEALRKTQGQPFDPTFVLGGGPFNVIADILFHKHFDYEDKTCQRLMHLFNENFYLLSTPWLQAYNYFSTYLRYLPGSHRKVMKNVSEIKEFTSERVKEHHKSLDPNCPRDFTDNLLMEMEKEKHSAEPLFTLENITVTTADMFFAGTETTSTTLRYGLLILLKHPEVEEKLHKEIDSVIGPSRIPAFKDRLEMPYMDAVVHEIQRFINLVPSNLPHVATQDTAFRGYVIPKGTVVIPTLDSLLYDNQEFPDAEKFKPEHFLNENGKFKYSDHFKAFSAGKRVCVGEGLARMELFLFLTAILQHFNLKSLVDPKDIDLSPVTIGFGNIPPNYKLCIIPRS
;
A
#
# COMPACT_ATOMS: atom_id res chain seq x y z
N MET A 1 -46.29 -39.37 10.82
CA MET A 1 -46.52 -38.95 9.42
C MET A 1 -46.43 -37.43 9.21
N ALA A 2 -46.98 -36.59 10.10
CA ALA A 2 -46.91 -35.11 9.95
C ALA A 2 -45.48 -34.52 9.92
N ALA A 3 -44.58 -35.01 10.79
CA ALA A 3 -43.18 -34.55 10.81
C ALA A 3 -42.39 -34.91 9.54
N LEU A 4 -42.74 -36.02 8.87
CA LEU A 4 -42.13 -36.43 7.61
C LEU A 4 -42.60 -35.54 6.44
N GLY A 5 -43.87 -35.12 6.46
CA GLY A 5 -44.41 -34.18 5.46
C GLY A 5 -43.79 -32.79 5.55
N ILE A 6 -43.59 -32.27 6.77
CA ILE A 6 -42.96 -30.96 6.99
C ILE A 6 -41.49 -30.96 6.55
N THR A 7 -40.74 -32.02 6.87
CA THR A 7 -39.33 -32.14 6.46
C THR A 7 -39.18 -32.27 4.95
N VAL A 8 -40.02 -33.07 4.28
CA VAL A 8 -40.03 -33.17 2.82
C VAL A 8 -40.41 -31.83 2.16
N ALA A 9 -41.44 -31.14 2.69
CA ALA A 9 -41.83 -29.83 2.16
C ALA A 9 -40.72 -28.77 2.31
N LEU A 10 -40.01 -28.76 3.45
CA LEU A 10 -38.85 -27.89 3.68
C LEU A 10 -37.71 -28.21 2.70
N LEU A 11 -37.41 -29.50 2.47
CA LEU A 11 -36.38 -29.91 1.53
C LEU A 11 -36.72 -29.49 0.08
N VAL A 12 -37.96 -29.70 -0.35
CA VAL A 12 -38.43 -29.27 -1.68
C VAL A 12 -38.38 -27.75 -1.82
N TRP A 13 -38.77 -27.00 -0.78
CA TRP A 13 -38.71 -25.55 -0.77
C TRP A 13 -37.27 -25.03 -0.87
N VAL A 14 -36.35 -25.59 -0.07
CA VAL A 14 -34.92 -25.25 -0.13
C VAL A 14 -34.34 -25.61 -1.50
N ALA A 15 -34.65 -26.79 -2.05
CA ALA A 15 -34.19 -27.19 -3.39
C ALA A 15 -34.71 -26.24 -4.48
N THR A 16 -35.97 -25.80 -4.39
CA THR A 16 -36.57 -24.84 -5.33
C THR A 16 -35.89 -23.48 -5.24
N LEU A 17 -35.65 -22.98 -4.03
CA LEU A 17 -34.91 -21.73 -3.83
C LEU A 17 -33.47 -21.82 -4.35
N LEU A 18 -32.80 -22.95 -4.16
CA LEU A 18 -31.47 -23.20 -4.71
C LEU A 18 -31.49 -23.19 -6.24
N LEU A 19 -32.45 -23.87 -6.88
CA LEU A 19 -32.59 -23.86 -8.33
C LEU A 19 -32.88 -22.46 -8.90
N ILE A 20 -33.77 -21.70 -8.27
CA ILE A 20 -34.05 -20.31 -8.67
C ILE A 20 -32.80 -19.44 -8.50
N SER A 21 -32.07 -19.62 -7.40
CA SER A 21 -30.81 -18.91 -7.15
C SER A 21 -29.78 -19.23 -8.24
N ILE A 22 -29.57 -20.51 -8.54
CA ILE A 22 -28.64 -20.99 -9.57
C ILE A 22 -29.05 -20.43 -10.95
N TRP A 23 -30.33 -20.47 -11.29
CA TRP A 23 -30.82 -19.98 -12.58
C TRP A 23 -30.63 -18.47 -12.75
N LYS A 24 -30.97 -17.68 -11.72
CA LYS A 24 -30.69 -16.23 -11.69
C LYS A 24 -29.20 -15.95 -11.82
N GLN A 25 -28.36 -16.77 -11.20
CA GLN A 25 -26.91 -16.62 -11.23
C GLN A 25 -26.32 -16.90 -12.61
N ILE A 26 -26.78 -17.97 -13.28
CA ILE A 26 -26.39 -18.27 -14.66
C ILE A 26 -26.80 -17.12 -15.58
N TYR A 27 -28.06 -16.67 -15.49
CA TYR A 27 -28.57 -15.61 -16.37
C TYR A 27 -27.82 -14.28 -16.16
N SER A 28 -27.55 -13.91 -14.90
CA SER A 28 -26.82 -12.66 -14.58
C SER A 28 -25.32 -12.69 -14.90
N SER A 29 -24.76 -13.87 -15.21
CA SER A 29 -23.34 -14.04 -15.52
C SER A 29 -23.02 -14.21 -17.01
N TRP A 30 -24.02 -14.32 -17.89
CA TRP A 30 -23.81 -14.58 -19.33
C TRP A 30 -22.89 -13.58 -20.04
N ASN A 31 -22.90 -12.31 -19.65
CA ASN A 31 -22.04 -11.27 -20.24
C ASN A 31 -20.86 -10.86 -19.36
N LEU A 32 -20.66 -11.52 -18.21
CA LEU A 32 -19.53 -11.25 -17.33
C LEU A 32 -18.28 -11.97 -17.83
N PRO A 33 -17.08 -11.51 -17.43
CA PRO A 33 -15.87 -12.31 -17.61
C PRO A 33 -16.01 -13.73 -17.04
N PRO A 34 -15.34 -14.73 -17.61
CA PRO A 34 -15.45 -16.12 -17.18
C PRO A 34 -15.00 -16.27 -15.72
N GLY A 35 -15.43 -17.33 -15.04
CA GLY A 35 -15.04 -17.57 -13.67
C GLY A 35 -15.59 -18.88 -13.09
N PRO A 36 -15.14 -19.28 -11.90
CA PRO A 36 -15.67 -20.45 -11.23
C PRO A 36 -17.12 -20.27 -10.83
N PHE A 37 -17.91 -21.36 -10.90
CA PHE A 37 -19.29 -21.33 -10.46
C PHE A 37 -19.37 -20.99 -8.96
N PRO A 38 -20.03 -19.89 -8.58
CA PRO A 38 -20.16 -19.47 -7.19
C PRO A 38 -21.19 -20.30 -6.43
N LEU A 39 -20.91 -20.59 -5.16
CA LEU A 39 -21.89 -21.21 -4.27
C LEU A 39 -22.84 -20.17 -3.67
N PRO A 40 -24.08 -20.54 -3.34
CA PRO A 40 -24.99 -19.66 -2.62
C PRO A 40 -24.35 -19.12 -1.32
N ILE A 41 -24.59 -17.85 -1.02
CA ILE A 41 -24.12 -17.12 0.18
C ILE A 41 -22.61 -16.86 0.23
N ILE A 42 -21.77 -17.89 0.09
CA ILE A 42 -20.30 -17.78 0.26
C ILE A 42 -19.56 -17.49 -1.06
N GLY A 43 -20.22 -17.64 -2.19
CA GLY A 43 -19.64 -17.39 -3.51
C GLY A 43 -18.48 -18.35 -3.81
N ASN A 44 -17.34 -17.79 -4.21
CA ASN A 44 -16.14 -18.51 -4.62
C ASN A 44 -15.10 -18.64 -3.50
N LEU A 45 -15.50 -18.51 -2.21
CA LEU A 45 -14.56 -18.57 -1.09
C LEU A 45 -13.67 -19.82 -1.09
N PHE A 46 -14.19 -21.00 -1.47
CA PHE A 46 -13.39 -22.24 -1.56
C PHE A 46 -12.32 -22.25 -2.66
N HIS A 47 -12.40 -21.32 -3.62
CA HIS A 47 -11.38 -21.17 -4.67
C HIS A 47 -10.20 -20.31 -4.19
N LEU A 48 -10.33 -19.67 -3.03
CA LEU A 48 -9.36 -18.75 -2.46
C LEU A 48 -8.71 -19.33 -1.22
N ASP A 49 -7.38 -19.31 -1.20
CA ASP A 49 -6.61 -19.44 0.03
C ASP A 49 -6.52 -18.07 0.70
N LEU A 50 -7.22 -17.89 1.82
CA LEU A 50 -7.24 -16.63 2.57
C LEU A 50 -5.86 -16.26 3.16
N LYS A 51 -4.90 -17.20 3.22
CA LYS A 51 -3.51 -16.93 3.61
C LYS A 51 -2.68 -16.40 2.44
N ASN A 52 -3.13 -16.60 1.20
CA ASN A 52 -2.44 -16.16 -0.01
C ASN A 52 -3.42 -15.97 -1.18
N ILE A 53 -4.18 -14.87 -1.10
CA ILE A 53 -5.12 -14.45 -2.13
C ILE A 53 -4.42 -14.21 -3.50
N PRO A 54 -3.27 -13.52 -3.58
CA PRO A 54 -2.58 -13.31 -4.86
C PRO A 54 -2.22 -14.61 -5.60
N LYS A 55 -1.72 -15.62 -4.87
CA LYS A 55 -1.46 -16.95 -5.46
C LYS A 55 -2.73 -17.62 -5.97
N SER A 56 -3.85 -17.45 -5.26
CA SER A 56 -5.14 -17.96 -5.71
C SER A 56 -5.62 -17.26 -6.99
N PHE A 57 -5.41 -15.95 -7.12
CA PHE A 57 -5.70 -15.21 -8.35
C PHE A 57 -4.84 -15.67 -9.52
N THR A 58 -3.53 -15.91 -9.30
CA THR A 58 -2.64 -16.44 -10.34
C THR A 58 -3.12 -17.80 -10.87
N ARG A 59 -3.47 -18.73 -9.96
CA ARG A 59 -4.04 -20.04 -10.34
C ARG A 59 -5.37 -19.91 -11.10
N LEU A 60 -6.20 -18.93 -10.74
CA LEU A 60 -7.47 -18.68 -11.44
C LEU A 60 -7.23 -18.04 -12.81
N ALA A 61 -6.22 -17.19 -12.96
CA ALA A 61 -5.84 -16.60 -14.23
C ALA A 61 -5.33 -17.66 -15.23
N GLU A 62 -4.58 -18.66 -14.76
CA GLU A 62 -4.17 -19.81 -15.59
C GLU A 62 -5.38 -20.59 -16.15
N ARG A 63 -6.47 -20.66 -15.38
CA ARG A 63 -7.67 -21.44 -15.75
C ARG A 63 -8.69 -20.64 -16.58
N TYR A 64 -8.91 -19.38 -16.25
CA TYR A 64 -9.98 -18.55 -16.81
C TYR A 64 -9.47 -17.42 -17.71
N GLY A 65 -8.16 -17.26 -17.81
CA GLY A 65 -7.51 -16.19 -18.57
C GLY A 65 -7.28 -14.92 -17.74
N PRO A 66 -6.77 -13.85 -18.37
CA PRO A 66 -6.28 -12.64 -17.69
C PRO A 66 -7.38 -11.77 -17.07
N VAL A 67 -8.65 -12.09 -17.31
CA VAL A 67 -9.81 -11.33 -16.84
C VAL A 67 -10.88 -12.32 -16.42
N PHE A 68 -11.19 -12.36 -15.13
CA PHE A 68 -12.13 -13.35 -14.60
C PHE A 68 -13.00 -12.80 -13.47
N THR A 69 -14.18 -13.38 -13.28
CA THR A 69 -15.17 -13.00 -12.28
C THR A 69 -15.11 -13.91 -11.07
N LEU A 70 -15.22 -13.31 -9.88
CA LEU A 70 -15.43 -13.96 -8.61
C LEU A 70 -16.60 -13.31 -7.87
N TYR A 71 -17.21 -14.08 -6.99
CA TYR A 71 -18.20 -13.64 -6.03
C TYR A 71 -17.66 -13.92 -4.63
N LEU A 72 -17.44 -12.88 -3.84
CA LEU A 72 -16.91 -12.99 -2.48
C LEU A 72 -18.03 -12.59 -1.52
N GLY A 73 -18.69 -13.60 -0.96
CA GLY A 73 -20.02 -13.42 -0.38
C GLY A 73 -21.02 -13.03 -1.47
N SER A 74 -21.71 -11.91 -1.27
CA SER A 74 -22.60 -11.30 -2.27
C SER A 74 -21.90 -10.30 -3.20
N GLN A 75 -20.63 -9.95 -2.93
CA GLN A 75 -19.92 -8.93 -3.69
C GLN A 75 -19.34 -9.54 -4.98
N ARG A 76 -19.71 -8.96 -6.13
CA ARG A 76 -19.08 -9.28 -7.42
C ARG A 76 -17.74 -8.58 -7.55
N VAL A 77 -16.73 -9.34 -7.95
CA VAL A 77 -15.34 -8.92 -8.12
C VAL A 77 -14.86 -9.39 -9.50
N VAL A 78 -14.22 -8.51 -10.27
CA VAL A 78 -13.53 -8.87 -11.50
C VAL A 78 -12.04 -8.63 -11.29
N VAL A 79 -11.23 -9.67 -11.50
CA VAL A 79 -9.78 -9.61 -11.34
C VAL A 79 -9.14 -9.42 -12.72
N MET A 80 -8.19 -8.49 -12.79
CA MET A 80 -7.31 -8.29 -13.94
C MET A 80 -5.93 -8.80 -13.56
N HIS A 81 -5.42 -9.73 -14.35
CA HIS A 81 -4.15 -10.41 -14.11
C HIS A 81 -3.28 -10.38 -15.36
N GLY A 82 -2.02 -10.01 -15.20
CA GLY A 82 -1.04 -9.82 -16.25
C GLY A 82 -1.01 -8.40 -16.80
N TYR A 83 0.15 -8.01 -17.31
CA TYR A 83 0.48 -6.65 -17.72
C TYR A 83 -0.55 -6.01 -18.67
N LYS A 84 -0.96 -6.71 -19.74
CA LYS A 84 -1.88 -6.15 -20.75
C LYS A 84 -3.25 -5.78 -20.16
N ALA A 85 -3.87 -6.69 -19.40
CA ALA A 85 -5.20 -6.47 -18.84
C ALA A 85 -5.20 -5.37 -17.77
N VAL A 86 -4.21 -5.39 -16.88
CA VAL A 86 -4.06 -4.38 -15.82
C VAL A 86 -3.76 -3.01 -16.42
N LYS A 87 -2.86 -2.92 -17.40
CA LYS A 87 -2.52 -1.66 -18.08
C LYS A 87 -3.72 -1.07 -18.80
N GLU A 88 -4.50 -1.87 -19.52
CA GLU A 88 -5.73 -1.40 -20.17
C GLU A 88 -6.71 -0.81 -19.15
N VAL A 89 -6.97 -1.49 -18.05
CA VAL A 89 -7.90 -1.01 -17.01
C VAL A 89 -7.41 0.27 -16.35
N LEU A 90 -6.13 0.34 -15.98
CA LEU A 90 -5.58 1.50 -15.28
C LEU A 90 -5.37 2.71 -16.22
N LEU A 91 -5.05 2.48 -17.50
CA LEU A 91 -4.65 3.56 -18.41
C LEU A 91 -5.65 3.91 -19.51
N ASN A 92 -6.45 2.96 -19.99
CA ASN A 92 -7.41 3.20 -21.07
C ASN A 92 -8.82 3.44 -20.49
N TYR A 93 -9.21 2.68 -19.46
CA TYR A 93 -10.52 2.80 -18.78
C TYR A 93 -10.45 3.68 -17.51
N LYS A 94 -9.69 4.78 -17.62
CA LYS A 94 -9.34 5.69 -16.52
C LYS A 94 -10.53 6.37 -15.84
N ASN A 95 -11.70 6.45 -16.48
CA ASN A 95 -12.89 7.08 -15.89
C ASN A 95 -13.83 6.02 -15.31
N GLU A 96 -14.06 5.01 -16.14
CA GLU A 96 -14.99 3.91 -15.98
C GLU A 96 -14.62 3.03 -14.77
N LEU A 97 -13.33 2.80 -14.56
CA LEU A 97 -12.82 1.88 -13.52
C LEU A 97 -11.99 2.62 -12.46
N SER A 98 -12.34 3.89 -12.18
CA SER A 98 -11.61 4.75 -11.23
C SER A 98 -12.24 4.88 -9.84
N GLY A 99 -13.36 4.21 -9.59
CA GLY A 99 -13.96 4.15 -8.25
C GLY A 99 -13.05 3.41 -7.26
N ARG A 100 -13.35 3.53 -5.97
CA ARG A 100 -12.68 2.81 -4.88
C ARG A 100 -13.63 1.80 -4.27
N GLY A 101 -13.17 0.55 -4.19
CA GLY A 101 -13.86 -0.52 -3.47
C GLY A 101 -13.80 -0.30 -1.96
N GLU A 102 -14.88 -0.71 -1.30
CA GLU A 102 -15.00 -0.62 0.15
C GLU A 102 -14.02 -1.59 0.84
N ILE A 103 -13.33 -1.10 1.86
CA ILE A 103 -12.55 -1.93 2.79
C ILE A 103 -13.22 -1.79 4.16
N ALA A 104 -13.91 -2.84 4.59
CA ALA A 104 -14.88 -2.77 5.68
C ALA A 104 -14.33 -2.26 7.02
N VAL A 105 -13.04 -2.51 7.31
CA VAL A 105 -12.41 -2.01 8.55
C VAL A 105 -12.09 -0.52 8.54
N PHE A 106 -12.07 0.13 7.37
CA PHE A 106 -11.87 1.57 7.20
C PHE A 106 -13.18 2.33 6.97
N GLN A 107 -14.31 1.77 7.44
CA GLN A 107 -15.63 2.41 7.33
C GLN A 107 -15.65 3.84 7.90
N ALA A 108 -14.85 4.12 8.93
CA ALA A 108 -14.73 5.45 9.54
C ALA A 108 -14.07 6.50 8.62
N HIS A 109 -13.43 6.08 7.52
CA HIS A 109 -12.82 6.92 6.50
C HIS A 109 -13.64 6.91 5.19
N LYS A 110 -14.75 6.15 5.14
CA LYS A 110 -15.53 5.99 3.93
C LYS A 110 -16.02 7.34 3.40
N ASP A 111 -15.90 7.51 2.08
CA ASP A 111 -16.32 8.70 1.32
C ASP A 111 -15.71 10.04 1.78
N ASN A 112 -14.64 9.97 2.58
CA ASN A 112 -13.82 11.09 3.02
C ASN A 112 -12.35 10.82 2.69
N GLY A 113 -11.53 11.87 2.62
CA GLY A 113 -10.11 11.74 2.35
C GLY A 113 -9.81 11.34 0.91
N VAL A 114 -8.72 10.57 0.74
CA VAL A 114 -8.17 10.24 -0.59
C VAL A 114 -8.13 8.73 -0.85
N ILE A 115 -7.77 7.92 0.15
CA ILE A 115 -7.49 6.50 -0.02
C ILE A 115 -8.80 5.71 -0.17
N PHE A 116 -9.73 5.91 0.77
CA PHE A 116 -10.97 5.15 0.90
C PHE A 116 -12.22 5.89 0.39
N ASN A 117 -12.02 7.03 -0.27
CA ASN A 117 -13.09 7.87 -0.79
C ASN A 117 -13.59 7.40 -2.17
N ASN A 118 -14.87 7.03 -2.28
CA ASN A 118 -15.55 6.77 -3.55
C ASN A 118 -16.63 7.83 -3.88
N GLY A 119 -16.77 8.85 -3.03
CA GLY A 119 -17.70 9.96 -3.18
C GLY A 119 -17.22 11.04 -4.17
N PRO A 120 -18.07 12.06 -4.42
CA PRO A 120 -17.80 13.12 -5.39
C PRO A 120 -16.59 14.00 -4.99
N SER A 121 -16.33 14.15 -3.68
CA SER A 121 -15.24 14.99 -3.15
C SER A 121 -13.83 14.42 -3.43
N TRP A 122 -13.72 13.14 -3.80
CA TRP A 122 -12.42 12.48 -3.98
C TRP A 122 -11.55 13.19 -5.02
N LYS A 123 -12.12 13.60 -6.16
CA LYS A 123 -11.34 14.17 -7.27
C LYS A 123 -10.70 15.49 -6.85
N ASP A 124 -11.45 16.35 -6.20
CA ASP A 124 -10.99 17.67 -5.77
C ASP A 124 -10.06 17.57 -4.55
N THR A 125 -10.40 16.73 -3.57
CA THR A 125 -9.53 16.44 -2.40
C THR A 125 -8.17 15.90 -2.85
N ARG A 126 -8.17 14.94 -3.78
CA ARG A 126 -6.94 14.37 -4.32
C ARG A 126 -6.14 15.39 -5.13
N ARG A 127 -6.80 16.17 -6.00
CA ARG A 127 -6.12 17.19 -6.83
C ARG A 127 -5.46 18.23 -5.94
N LEU A 128 -6.18 18.73 -4.93
CA LEU A 128 -5.64 19.69 -3.97
C LEU A 128 -4.48 19.09 -3.19
N SER A 129 -4.62 17.86 -2.68
CA SER A 129 -3.54 17.16 -1.96
C SER A 129 -2.27 17.05 -2.80
N LEU A 130 -2.39 16.67 -4.08
CA LEU A 130 -1.25 16.58 -5.00
C LEU A 130 -0.61 17.95 -5.26
N THR A 131 -1.42 18.99 -5.43
CA THR A 131 -0.92 20.37 -5.60
C THR A 131 -0.12 20.80 -4.38
N ILE A 132 -0.69 20.65 -3.17
CA ILE A 132 -0.03 21.03 -1.92
C ILE A 132 1.26 20.22 -1.74
N LEU A 133 1.23 18.90 -1.90
CA LEU A 133 2.42 18.05 -1.76
C LEU A 133 3.53 18.46 -2.74
N ARG A 134 3.20 18.78 -3.99
CA ARG A 134 4.16 19.29 -4.99
C ARG A 134 4.73 20.66 -4.59
N ASP A 135 3.93 21.52 -4.00
CA ASP A 135 4.36 22.86 -3.58
C ASP A 135 5.21 22.80 -2.30
N TYR A 136 4.96 21.81 -1.42
CA TYR A 136 5.76 21.50 -0.23
C TYR A 136 7.05 20.70 -0.52
N GLY A 137 7.27 20.34 -1.77
CA GLY A 137 8.55 19.86 -2.26
C GLY A 137 8.53 18.50 -2.93
N MET A 138 7.39 17.87 -3.20
CA MET A 138 7.36 16.57 -3.90
C MET A 138 8.06 16.67 -5.25
N GLY A 139 9.23 16.03 -5.37
CA GLY A 139 10.11 16.10 -6.54
C GLY A 139 10.97 17.37 -6.64
N LYS A 140 11.14 18.14 -5.55
CA LYS A 140 11.94 19.38 -5.48
C LYS A 140 12.91 19.36 -4.29
N GLN A 141 13.88 20.27 -4.31
CA GLN A 141 14.94 20.43 -3.32
C GLN A 141 14.44 20.52 -1.86
N ARG A 142 13.27 21.12 -1.61
CA ARG A 142 12.70 21.24 -0.24
C ARG A 142 12.39 19.88 0.42
N ASN A 143 11.91 18.89 -0.33
CA ASN A 143 11.71 17.55 0.23
C ASN A 143 13.04 16.84 0.45
N GLU A 144 13.98 17.01 -0.46
CA GLU A 144 15.32 16.44 -0.32
C GLU A 144 16.00 16.96 0.95
N GLU A 145 15.97 18.27 1.21
CA GLU A 145 16.49 18.88 2.43
C GLU A 145 15.79 18.35 3.70
N ARG A 146 14.46 18.14 3.63
CA ARG A 146 13.69 17.54 4.73
C ARG A 146 14.14 16.11 5.02
N ILE A 147 14.29 15.28 3.99
CA ILE A 147 14.73 13.88 4.12
C ILE A 147 16.19 13.81 4.57
N GLN A 148 17.05 14.69 4.07
CA GLN A 148 18.45 14.83 4.49
C GLN A 148 18.57 15.23 5.96
N ARG A 149 17.74 16.18 6.43
CA ARG A 149 17.67 16.53 7.85
C ARG A 149 17.22 15.33 8.68
N GLU A 150 16.18 14.62 8.24
CA GLU A 150 15.70 13.43 8.95
C GLU A 150 16.74 12.31 8.98
N THR A 151 17.50 12.17 7.90
CA THR A 151 18.61 11.21 7.78
C THR A 151 19.62 11.42 8.91
N HIS A 152 19.88 12.66 9.33
CA HIS A 152 20.76 12.93 10.47
C HIS A 152 20.26 12.25 11.76
N PHE A 153 18.98 12.43 12.10
CA PHE A 153 18.37 11.84 13.29
C PHE A 153 18.31 10.31 13.20
N LEU A 154 17.98 9.78 12.01
CA LEU A 154 17.98 8.33 11.77
C LEU A 154 19.38 7.73 11.99
N LEU A 155 20.42 8.34 11.42
CA LEU A 155 21.80 7.89 11.60
C LEU A 155 22.23 7.98 13.07
N GLU A 156 21.83 9.03 13.80
CA GLU A 156 22.10 9.15 15.23
C GLU A 156 21.44 8.02 16.03
N ALA A 157 20.16 7.73 15.77
CA ALA A 157 19.44 6.62 16.39
C ALA A 157 20.10 5.27 16.10
N LEU A 158 20.60 5.07 14.89
CA LEU A 158 21.38 3.88 14.52
C LEU A 158 22.73 3.81 15.25
N ARG A 159 23.46 4.93 15.40
CA ARG A 159 24.72 4.97 16.18
C ARG A 159 24.50 4.62 17.65
N LYS A 160 23.37 5.04 18.24
CA LYS A 160 23.00 4.73 19.64
C LYS A 160 22.84 3.23 19.91
N THR A 161 22.66 2.40 18.87
CA THR A 161 22.64 0.93 19.02
C THR A 161 24.03 0.35 19.37
N GLN A 162 25.11 1.08 19.14
CA GLN A 162 26.49 0.68 19.46
C GLN A 162 26.88 -0.71 18.92
N GLY A 163 26.35 -1.07 17.74
CA GLY A 163 26.58 -2.37 17.11
C GLY A 163 25.92 -3.55 17.83
N GLN A 164 25.05 -3.30 18.82
CA GLN A 164 24.29 -4.33 19.51
C GLN A 164 23.07 -4.79 18.68
N PRO A 165 22.61 -6.04 18.85
CA PRO A 165 21.42 -6.53 18.18
C PRO A 165 20.17 -5.72 18.53
N PHE A 166 19.47 -5.19 17.52
CA PHE A 166 18.21 -4.47 17.71
C PHE A 166 17.18 -4.82 16.64
N ASP A 167 15.90 -4.58 16.93
CA ASP A 167 14.81 -4.69 15.95
C ASP A 167 14.69 -3.36 15.18
N PRO A 168 14.85 -3.37 13.85
CA PRO A 168 14.86 -2.13 13.06
C PRO A 168 13.47 -1.51 12.86
N THR A 169 12.38 -2.20 13.24
CA THR A 169 11.01 -1.83 12.86
C THR A 169 10.65 -0.39 13.18
N PHE A 170 10.84 0.03 14.43
CA PHE A 170 10.45 1.37 14.87
C PHE A 170 11.57 2.41 14.73
N VAL A 171 12.82 1.97 14.55
CA VAL A 171 13.94 2.88 14.27
C VAL A 171 13.91 3.32 12.81
N LEU A 172 13.81 2.38 11.86
CA LEU A 172 13.65 2.72 10.44
C LEU A 172 12.31 3.40 10.16
N GLY A 173 11.27 3.09 10.93
CA GLY A 173 9.97 3.73 10.82
C GLY A 173 9.98 5.22 11.16
N GLY A 174 10.89 5.65 12.07
CA GLY A 174 10.99 7.04 12.50
C GLY A 174 11.28 8.01 11.36
N GLY A 175 12.10 7.60 10.38
CA GLY A 175 12.45 8.42 9.22
C GLY A 175 11.23 8.87 8.41
N PRO A 176 10.54 7.96 7.68
CA PRO A 176 9.35 8.33 6.93
C PRO A 176 8.23 8.91 7.81
N PHE A 177 8.10 8.47 9.07
CA PHE A 177 7.13 9.04 10.02
C PHE A 177 7.35 10.53 10.25
N ASN A 178 8.58 10.96 10.52
CA ASN A 178 8.89 12.36 10.76
C ASN A 178 8.88 13.20 9.47
N VAL A 179 9.29 12.63 8.33
CA VAL A 179 9.18 13.31 7.03
C VAL A 179 7.73 13.68 6.74
N ILE A 180 6.80 12.73 6.86
CA ILE A 180 5.37 13.01 6.63
C ILE A 180 4.78 13.89 7.74
N ALA A 181 5.22 13.75 8.99
CA ALA A 181 4.76 14.61 10.08
C ALA A 181 5.16 16.08 9.90
N ASP A 182 6.36 16.38 9.39
CA ASP A 182 6.76 17.76 9.07
C ASP A 182 5.95 18.32 7.89
N ILE A 183 5.61 17.48 6.90
CA ILE A 183 4.73 17.90 5.79
C ILE A 183 3.31 18.19 6.28
N LEU A 184 2.78 17.35 7.17
CA LEU A 184 1.38 17.41 7.60
C LEU A 184 1.10 18.41 8.71
N PHE A 185 2.04 18.58 9.65
CA PHE A 185 1.81 19.26 10.92
C PHE A 185 2.93 20.23 11.31
N HIS A 186 3.92 20.43 10.42
CA HIS A 186 5.16 21.14 10.70
C HIS A 186 5.80 20.69 12.03
N LYS A 187 5.80 19.36 12.29
CA LYS A 187 6.24 18.78 13.55
C LYS A 187 7.23 17.66 13.34
N HIS A 188 8.33 17.73 14.09
CA HIS A 188 9.28 16.66 14.26
C HIS A 188 9.09 16.04 15.65
N PHE A 189 9.11 14.72 15.73
CA PHE A 189 9.04 13.95 16.97
C PHE A 189 10.40 13.33 17.28
N ASP A 190 10.77 13.36 18.56
CA ASP A 190 11.89 12.54 19.03
C ASP A 190 11.55 11.05 18.82
N TYR A 191 12.56 10.23 18.50
CA TYR A 191 12.37 8.80 18.26
C TYR A 191 11.91 8.07 19.53
N GLU A 192 12.21 8.61 20.72
CA GLU A 192 11.77 8.07 22.01
C GLU A 192 10.42 8.65 22.46
N ASP A 193 9.83 9.59 21.71
CA ASP A 193 8.52 10.16 22.05
C ASP A 193 7.44 9.07 22.08
N LYS A 194 6.70 9.02 23.19
CA LYS A 194 5.68 7.99 23.42
C LYS A 194 4.55 8.06 22.40
N THR A 195 4.22 9.25 21.91
CA THR A 195 3.16 9.44 20.92
C THR A 195 3.61 8.92 19.55
N CYS A 196 4.84 9.24 19.16
CA CYS A 196 5.49 8.72 17.96
C CYS A 196 5.52 7.18 17.95
N GLN A 197 6.08 6.58 19.01
CA GLN A 197 6.14 5.12 19.17
C GLN A 197 4.76 4.47 19.15
N ARG A 198 3.76 5.09 19.82
CA ARG A 198 2.40 4.59 19.81
C ARG A 198 1.79 4.60 18.42
N LEU A 199 1.88 5.71 17.68
CA LEU A 199 1.32 5.83 16.34
C LEU A 199 1.99 4.87 15.35
N MET A 200 3.32 4.76 15.37
CA MET A 200 4.04 3.78 14.55
C MET A 200 3.61 2.34 14.87
N HIS A 201 3.40 2.00 16.15
CA HIS A 201 2.86 0.69 16.52
C HIS A 201 1.44 0.47 15.97
N LEU A 202 0.57 1.49 16.01
CA LEU A 202 -0.79 1.38 15.44
C LEU A 202 -0.76 1.18 13.93
N PHE A 203 0.11 1.89 13.22
CA PHE A 203 0.31 1.74 11.78
C PHE A 203 0.80 0.33 11.43
N ASN A 204 1.83 -0.14 12.13
CA ASN A 204 2.40 -1.46 11.91
C ASN A 204 1.41 -2.58 12.23
N GLU A 205 0.72 -2.49 13.37
CA GLU A 205 -0.30 -3.47 13.76
C GLU A 205 -1.47 -3.50 12.77
N ASN A 206 -1.91 -2.35 12.27
CA ASN A 206 -2.96 -2.30 11.24
C ASN A 206 -2.50 -2.96 9.95
N PHE A 207 -1.31 -2.64 9.44
CA PHE A 207 -0.80 -3.21 8.19
C PHE A 207 -0.56 -4.73 8.30
N TYR A 208 -0.05 -5.19 9.45
CA TYR A 208 0.02 -6.61 9.78
C TYR A 208 -1.35 -7.27 9.77
N LEU A 209 -2.31 -6.75 10.57
CA LEU A 209 -3.62 -7.36 10.74
C LEU A 209 -4.41 -7.39 9.44
N LEU A 210 -4.39 -6.32 8.65
CA LEU A 210 -5.01 -6.24 7.32
C LEU A 210 -4.52 -7.35 6.38
N SER A 211 -3.31 -7.85 6.61
CA SER A 211 -2.67 -8.90 5.80
C SER A 211 -2.92 -10.30 6.33
N THR A 212 -3.70 -10.46 7.41
CA THR A 212 -4.04 -11.77 8.00
C THR A 212 -5.30 -12.39 7.37
N PRO A 213 -5.43 -13.73 7.37
CA PRO A 213 -6.59 -14.43 6.80
C PRO A 213 -7.94 -14.01 7.38
N TRP A 214 -7.98 -13.69 8.68
CA TRP A 214 -9.20 -13.24 9.35
C TRP A 214 -9.69 -11.90 8.80
N LEU A 215 -8.78 -10.94 8.57
CA LEU A 215 -9.16 -9.65 8.00
C LEU A 215 -9.53 -9.76 6.51
N GLN A 216 -8.88 -10.65 5.78
CA GLN A 216 -9.29 -10.98 4.41
C GLN A 216 -10.73 -11.51 4.37
N ALA A 217 -11.07 -12.46 5.26
CA ALA A 217 -12.45 -12.93 5.40
C ALA A 217 -13.40 -11.81 5.85
N TYR A 218 -13.02 -11.00 6.84
CA TYR A 218 -13.83 -9.90 7.33
C TYR A 218 -14.19 -8.90 6.24
N ASN A 219 -13.25 -8.52 5.38
CA ASN A 219 -13.50 -7.53 4.33
C ASN A 219 -14.60 -7.97 3.34
N TYR A 220 -14.70 -9.27 3.04
CA TYR A 220 -15.72 -9.80 2.13
C TYR A 220 -17.03 -10.19 2.81
N PHE A 221 -16.99 -10.52 4.11
CA PHE A 221 -18.14 -11.02 4.88
C PHE A 221 -18.51 -10.10 6.07
N SER A 222 -18.20 -8.81 5.96
CA SER A 222 -18.31 -7.85 7.07
C SER A 222 -19.73 -7.74 7.65
N THR A 223 -20.77 -7.89 6.82
CA THR A 223 -22.18 -7.89 7.25
C THR A 223 -22.46 -9.00 8.27
N TYR A 224 -21.85 -10.18 8.10
CA TYR A 224 -22.06 -11.33 8.98
C TYR A 224 -21.08 -11.33 10.16
N LEU A 225 -19.84 -10.87 9.94
CA LEU A 225 -18.75 -11.01 10.91
C LEU A 225 -18.60 -9.80 11.85
N ARG A 226 -19.23 -8.64 11.57
CA ARG A 226 -19.10 -7.40 12.37
C ARG A 226 -19.40 -7.54 13.86
N TYR A 227 -20.32 -8.42 14.23
CA TYR A 227 -20.74 -8.59 15.63
C TYR A 227 -19.97 -9.69 16.35
N LEU A 228 -19.12 -10.43 15.65
CA LEU A 228 -18.28 -11.47 16.26
C LEU A 228 -17.04 -10.84 16.91
N PRO A 229 -16.44 -11.50 17.93
CA PRO A 229 -15.11 -11.12 18.39
C PRO A 229 -14.07 -11.42 17.30
N GLY A 230 -12.98 -10.65 17.26
CA GLY A 230 -11.88 -10.89 16.33
C GLY A 230 -11.00 -9.66 16.13
N SER A 231 -9.89 -9.84 15.40
CA SER A 231 -8.90 -8.77 15.20
C SER A 231 -9.41 -7.60 14.34
N HIS A 232 -10.53 -7.75 13.62
CA HIS A 232 -11.19 -6.63 12.94
C HIS A 232 -11.59 -5.50 13.91
N ARG A 233 -12.00 -5.84 15.14
CA ARG A 233 -12.31 -4.84 16.17
C ARG A 233 -11.08 -4.08 16.62
N LYS A 234 -9.94 -4.76 16.68
CA LYS A 234 -8.65 -4.16 17.04
C LYS A 234 -8.21 -3.16 15.97
N VAL A 235 -8.32 -3.52 14.68
CA VAL A 235 -8.07 -2.59 13.58
C VAL A 235 -9.00 -1.37 13.65
N MET A 236 -10.31 -1.56 13.83
CA MET A 236 -11.25 -0.44 13.94
C MET A 236 -10.91 0.48 15.13
N LYS A 237 -10.52 -0.07 16.29
CA LYS A 237 -10.07 0.72 17.44
C LYS A 237 -8.81 1.52 17.11
N ASN A 238 -7.82 0.88 16.49
CA ASN A 238 -6.58 1.52 16.11
C ASN A 238 -6.82 2.66 15.08
N VAL A 239 -7.69 2.43 14.09
CA VAL A 239 -8.09 3.45 13.10
C VAL A 239 -8.76 4.64 13.79
N SER A 240 -9.67 4.40 14.75
CA SER A 240 -10.29 5.48 15.52
C SER A 240 -9.28 6.27 16.34
N GLU A 241 -8.29 5.62 16.96
CA GLU A 241 -7.24 6.27 17.75
C GLU A 241 -6.35 7.17 16.88
N ILE A 242 -5.96 6.70 15.69
CA ILE A 242 -5.22 7.52 14.70
C ILE A 242 -6.06 8.72 14.26
N LYS A 243 -7.34 8.49 13.95
CA LYS A 243 -8.25 9.55 13.51
C LYS A 243 -8.45 10.60 14.60
N GLU A 244 -8.61 10.19 15.85
CA GLU A 244 -8.72 11.09 17.00
C GLU A 244 -7.48 11.98 17.14
N PHE A 245 -6.29 11.40 17.10
CA PHE A 245 -5.02 12.14 17.09
C PHE A 245 -4.99 13.19 15.96
N THR A 246 -5.32 12.80 14.73
CA THR A 246 -5.34 13.75 13.61
C THR A 246 -6.42 14.82 13.77
N SER A 247 -7.58 14.50 14.34
CA SER A 247 -8.65 15.48 14.59
C SER A 247 -8.19 16.53 15.61
N GLU A 248 -7.49 16.11 16.67
CA GLU A 248 -6.92 17.04 17.64
C GLU A 248 -5.94 18.00 16.96
N ARG A 249 -5.02 17.48 16.12
CA ARG A 249 -4.09 18.32 15.37
C ARG A 249 -4.78 19.26 14.40
N VAL A 250 -5.77 18.79 13.65
CA VAL A 250 -6.55 19.66 12.74
C VAL A 250 -7.24 20.78 13.52
N LYS A 251 -7.82 20.49 14.69
CA LYS A 251 -8.45 21.51 15.56
C LYS A 251 -7.44 22.52 16.11
N GLU A 252 -6.25 22.07 16.49
CA GLU A 252 -5.15 22.97 16.92
C GLU A 252 -4.70 23.90 15.79
N HIS A 253 -4.59 23.36 14.57
CA HIS A 253 -4.23 24.15 13.39
C HIS A 253 -5.32 25.18 13.07
N HIS A 254 -6.60 24.77 13.10
CA HIS A 254 -7.73 25.67 12.84
C HIS A 254 -7.82 26.83 13.84
N LYS A 255 -7.55 26.58 15.13
CA LYS A 255 -7.52 27.63 16.16
C LYS A 255 -6.39 28.65 15.98
N SER A 256 -5.28 28.24 15.38
CA SER A 256 -4.06 29.05 15.22
C SER A 256 -3.76 29.39 13.77
N LEU A 257 -4.76 29.27 12.89
CA LEU A 257 -4.61 29.45 11.45
C LEU A 257 -4.34 30.93 11.13
N ASP A 258 -3.23 31.20 10.46
CA ASP A 258 -2.95 32.49 9.82
C ASP A 258 -3.13 32.36 8.30
N PRO A 259 -4.18 32.96 7.72
CA PRO A 259 -4.42 32.90 6.27
C PRO A 259 -3.29 33.47 5.40
N ASN A 260 -2.41 34.30 5.97
CA ASN A 260 -1.29 34.90 5.22
C ASN A 260 -0.03 34.02 5.26
N CYS A 261 0.05 33.05 6.16
CA CYS A 261 1.25 32.26 6.41
C CYS A 261 0.90 30.78 6.71
N PRO A 262 0.47 29.99 5.70
CA PRO A 262 0.20 28.57 5.91
C PRO A 262 1.47 27.81 6.28
N ARG A 263 1.45 27.10 7.40
CA ARG A 263 2.62 26.39 7.96
C ARG A 263 2.88 25.09 7.21
N ASP A 264 1.84 24.30 6.99
CA ASP A 264 1.91 22.92 6.51
C ASP A 264 0.71 22.52 5.64
N PHE A 265 0.67 21.26 5.25
CA PHE A 265 -0.40 20.68 4.45
C PHE A 265 -1.78 20.84 5.12
N THR A 266 -1.88 20.74 6.45
CA THR A 266 -3.15 20.85 7.17
C THR A 266 -3.68 22.28 7.10
N ASP A 267 -2.84 23.29 7.29
CA ASP A 267 -3.24 24.70 7.12
C ASP A 267 -3.74 24.98 5.71
N ASN A 268 -3.09 24.45 4.68
CA ASN A 268 -3.53 24.67 3.29
C ASN A 268 -4.92 24.07 3.01
N LEU A 269 -5.23 22.90 3.58
CA LEU A 269 -6.57 22.32 3.49
C LEU A 269 -7.61 23.14 4.25
N LEU A 270 -7.25 23.64 5.44
CA LEU A 270 -8.13 24.50 6.24
C LEU A 270 -8.41 25.84 5.55
N MET A 271 -7.42 26.41 4.87
CA MET A 271 -7.61 27.62 4.05
C MET A 271 -8.61 27.38 2.91
N GLU A 272 -8.55 26.22 2.25
CA GLU A 272 -9.53 25.91 1.19
C GLU A 272 -10.94 25.72 1.76
N MET A 273 -11.06 25.10 2.93
CA MET A 273 -12.34 25.02 3.66
C MET A 273 -12.91 26.42 3.98
N GLU A 274 -12.09 27.37 4.45
CA GLU A 274 -12.58 28.73 4.74
C GLU A 274 -13.02 29.48 3.46
N LYS A 275 -12.40 29.20 2.29
CA LYS A 275 -12.87 29.77 1.00
C LYS A 275 -14.24 29.22 0.59
N GLU A 276 -14.55 27.97 0.94
CA GLU A 276 -15.82 27.32 0.60
C GLU A 276 -16.94 27.54 1.64
N LYS A 277 -16.69 28.33 2.69
CA LYS A 277 -17.63 28.51 3.82
C LYS A 277 -19.03 28.99 3.45
N HIS A 278 -19.16 29.71 2.34
CA HIS A 278 -20.43 30.20 1.80
C HIS A 278 -20.96 29.38 0.61
N SER A 279 -20.30 28.28 0.26
CA SER A 279 -20.77 27.34 -0.76
C SER A 279 -22.00 26.58 -0.26
N ALA A 280 -22.97 26.34 -1.14
CA ALA A 280 -24.14 25.51 -0.82
C ALA A 280 -23.78 24.04 -0.60
N GLU A 281 -22.70 23.57 -1.23
CA GLU A 281 -22.19 22.20 -1.12
C GLU A 281 -20.66 22.24 -0.88
N PRO A 282 -20.20 22.45 0.37
CA PRO A 282 -18.78 22.49 0.68
C PRO A 282 -18.17 21.09 0.53
N LEU A 283 -17.10 20.99 -0.26
CA LEU A 283 -16.37 19.74 -0.50
C LEU A 283 -15.37 19.47 0.64
N PHE A 284 -14.82 20.53 1.23
CA PHE A 284 -13.87 20.45 2.33
C PHE A 284 -14.59 20.66 3.67
N THR A 285 -14.71 19.59 4.45
CA THR A 285 -15.20 19.63 5.82
C THR A 285 -14.07 19.29 6.79
N LEU A 286 -14.20 19.67 8.07
CA LEU A 286 -13.24 19.27 9.11
C LEU A 286 -13.04 17.74 9.16
N GLU A 287 -14.11 16.99 8.91
CA GLU A 287 -14.07 15.52 8.83
C GLU A 287 -13.25 15.05 7.62
N ASN A 288 -13.49 15.62 6.43
CA ASN A 288 -12.72 15.30 5.23
C ASN A 288 -11.23 15.64 5.40
N ILE A 289 -10.91 16.77 6.05
CA ILE A 289 -9.53 17.19 6.33
C ILE A 289 -8.89 16.23 7.33
N THR A 290 -9.57 15.90 8.43
CA THR A 290 -9.09 14.92 9.42
C THR A 290 -8.76 13.58 8.77
N VAL A 291 -9.67 13.05 7.96
CA VAL A 291 -9.47 11.78 7.25
C VAL A 291 -8.37 11.90 6.20
N THR A 292 -8.30 13.00 5.46
CA THR A 292 -7.22 13.25 4.48
C THR A 292 -5.85 13.21 5.17
N THR A 293 -5.71 13.90 6.29
CA THR A 293 -4.46 13.94 7.06
C THR A 293 -4.12 12.57 7.64
N ALA A 294 -5.10 11.83 8.18
CA ALA A 294 -4.89 10.45 8.66
C ALA A 294 -4.47 9.49 7.54
N ASP A 295 -5.11 9.60 6.36
CA ASP A 295 -4.77 8.83 5.16
C ASP A 295 -3.30 9.07 4.75
N MET A 296 -2.89 10.34 4.65
CA MET A 296 -1.51 10.69 4.28
C MET A 296 -0.50 10.21 5.33
N PHE A 297 -0.84 10.33 6.61
CA PHE A 297 0.07 9.97 7.70
C PHE A 297 0.34 8.46 7.75
N PHE A 298 -0.72 7.65 7.67
CA PHE A 298 -0.60 6.20 7.61
C PHE A 298 0.15 5.72 6.35
N ALA A 299 -0.27 6.20 5.17
CA ALA A 299 0.31 5.77 3.91
C ALA A 299 1.78 6.21 3.73
N GLY A 300 2.10 7.44 4.15
CA GLY A 300 3.44 8.01 4.10
C GLY A 300 4.43 7.38 5.07
N THR A 301 3.95 6.73 6.15
CA THR A 301 4.83 6.06 7.11
C THR A 301 5.03 4.58 6.79
N GLU A 302 3.96 3.80 6.79
CA GLU A 302 4.05 2.35 6.97
C GLU A 302 4.65 1.63 5.75
N THR A 303 4.32 2.11 4.55
CA THR A 303 4.77 1.47 3.30
C THR A 303 6.25 1.71 3.02
N THR A 304 6.75 2.94 3.21
CA THR A 304 8.19 3.23 3.12
C THR A 304 8.95 2.48 4.22
N SER A 305 8.49 2.53 5.47
CA SER A 305 9.11 1.83 6.60
C SER A 305 9.26 0.32 6.34
N THR A 306 8.19 -0.32 5.88
CA THR A 306 8.22 -1.76 5.57
C THR A 306 9.13 -2.08 4.39
N THR A 307 9.20 -1.20 3.38
CA THR A 307 10.11 -1.37 2.24
C THR A 307 11.58 -1.26 2.66
N LEU A 308 11.93 -0.29 3.51
CA LEU A 308 13.29 -0.17 4.07
C LEU A 308 13.64 -1.39 4.93
N ARG A 309 12.70 -1.85 5.77
CA ARG A 309 12.88 -3.03 6.62
C ARG A 309 13.10 -4.30 5.80
N TYR A 310 12.36 -4.50 4.72
CA TYR A 310 12.63 -5.58 3.76
C TYR A 310 13.97 -5.38 3.06
N GLY A 311 14.28 -4.16 2.62
CA GLY A 311 15.52 -3.82 1.92
C GLY A 311 16.75 -4.25 2.73
N LEU A 312 16.82 -3.89 4.02
CA LEU A 312 17.92 -4.33 4.87
C LEU A 312 17.96 -5.87 5.05
N LEU A 313 16.81 -6.53 5.21
CA LEU A 313 16.76 -8.00 5.32
C LEU A 313 17.27 -8.70 4.05
N ILE A 314 16.92 -8.17 2.88
CA ILE A 314 17.37 -8.65 1.58
C ILE A 314 18.89 -8.46 1.45
N LEU A 315 19.42 -7.30 1.81
CA LEU A 315 20.87 -7.05 1.77
C LEU A 315 21.64 -7.94 2.75
N LEU A 316 21.09 -8.22 3.94
CA LEU A 316 21.66 -9.19 4.87
C LEU A 316 21.75 -10.62 4.27
N LYS A 317 20.80 -10.99 3.40
CA LYS A 317 20.83 -12.26 2.66
C LYS A 317 21.85 -12.24 1.51
N HIS A 318 22.09 -11.07 0.93
CA HIS A 318 22.91 -10.86 -0.26
C HIS A 318 24.09 -9.91 0.04
N PRO A 319 25.07 -10.32 0.87
CA PRO A 319 26.20 -9.48 1.25
C PRO A 319 27.03 -9.00 0.04
N GLU A 320 27.05 -9.77 -1.05
CA GLU A 320 27.68 -9.38 -2.32
C GLU A 320 27.01 -8.17 -2.99
N VAL A 321 25.70 -7.99 -2.77
CA VAL A 321 24.96 -6.82 -3.25
C VAL A 321 25.28 -5.61 -2.37
N GLU A 322 25.32 -5.80 -1.05
CA GLU A 322 25.72 -4.75 -0.10
C GLU A 322 27.14 -4.24 -0.40
N GLU A 323 28.09 -5.13 -0.67
CA GLU A 323 29.48 -4.74 -1.00
C GLU A 323 29.56 -3.90 -2.28
N LYS A 324 28.79 -4.25 -3.32
CA LYS A 324 28.73 -3.45 -4.55
C LYS A 324 28.12 -2.08 -4.32
N LEU A 325 27.09 -1.98 -3.46
CA LEU A 325 26.50 -0.69 -3.08
C LEU A 325 27.50 0.19 -2.34
N HIS A 326 28.24 -0.37 -1.37
CA HIS A 326 29.29 0.36 -0.67
C HIS A 326 30.34 0.92 -1.63
N LYS A 327 30.80 0.13 -2.59
CA LYS A 327 31.76 0.58 -3.63
C LYS A 327 31.21 1.73 -4.48
N GLU A 328 29.94 1.65 -4.90
CA GLU A 328 29.31 2.70 -5.70
C GLU A 328 29.12 3.98 -4.88
N ILE A 329 28.67 3.87 -3.62
CA ILE A 329 28.53 5.00 -2.69
C ILE A 329 29.88 5.70 -2.47
N ASP A 330 30.92 4.94 -2.16
CA ASP A 330 32.25 5.49 -1.89
C ASP A 330 32.82 6.17 -3.13
N SER A 331 32.55 5.65 -4.33
CA SER A 331 33.03 6.19 -5.59
C SER A 331 32.32 7.47 -6.03
N VAL A 332 31.01 7.60 -5.80
CA VAL A 332 30.20 8.72 -6.31
C VAL A 332 30.00 9.81 -5.25
N ILE A 333 29.74 9.41 -4.01
CA ILE A 333 29.40 10.33 -2.91
C ILE A 333 30.61 10.54 -2.00
N GLY A 334 31.37 9.47 -1.75
CA GLY A 334 32.42 9.44 -0.75
C GLY A 334 31.89 9.21 0.67
N PRO A 335 32.75 9.23 1.69
CA PRO A 335 32.41 8.76 3.03
C PRO A 335 31.63 9.77 3.91
N SER A 336 31.57 11.05 3.52
CA SER A 336 31.10 12.12 4.41
C SER A 336 30.06 13.08 3.82
N ARG A 337 30.02 13.24 2.49
CA ARG A 337 29.01 14.12 1.86
C ARG A 337 27.64 13.49 2.01
N ILE A 338 26.66 14.25 2.48
CA ILE A 338 25.29 13.76 2.58
C ILE A 338 24.75 13.35 1.20
N PRO A 339 24.07 12.20 1.07
CA PRO A 339 23.47 11.77 -0.20
C PRO A 339 22.45 12.79 -0.69
N ALA A 340 22.49 13.07 -1.99
CA ALA A 340 21.58 13.95 -2.70
C ALA A 340 20.77 13.14 -3.71
N PHE A 341 19.53 13.51 -3.98
CA PHE A 341 18.65 12.72 -4.85
C PHE A 341 19.14 12.73 -6.31
N LYS A 342 19.89 13.77 -6.71
CA LYS A 342 20.56 13.82 -8.01
C LYS A 342 21.65 12.75 -8.18
N ASP A 343 22.24 12.25 -7.09
CA ASP A 343 23.29 11.23 -7.14
C ASP A 343 22.77 9.92 -7.76
N ARG A 344 21.46 9.70 -7.70
CA ARG A 344 20.75 8.60 -8.37
C ARG A 344 21.08 8.49 -9.86
N LEU A 345 21.34 9.61 -10.55
CA LEU A 345 21.69 9.61 -11.97
C LEU A 345 23.08 9.01 -12.25
N GLU A 346 23.95 9.01 -11.25
CA GLU A 346 25.33 8.52 -11.31
C GLU A 346 25.52 7.19 -10.58
N MET A 347 24.47 6.69 -9.90
CA MET A 347 24.47 5.45 -9.13
C MET A 347 23.47 4.41 -9.71
N PRO A 348 23.73 3.86 -10.91
CA PRO A 348 22.82 2.93 -11.56
C PRO A 348 22.58 1.64 -10.77
N TYR A 349 23.56 1.17 -9.99
CA TYR A 349 23.42 -0.07 -9.21
C TYR A 349 22.51 0.14 -7.99
N MET A 350 22.68 1.24 -7.26
CA MET A 350 21.75 1.66 -6.20
C MET A 350 20.34 1.86 -6.74
N ASP A 351 20.19 2.54 -7.88
CA ASP A 351 18.85 2.73 -8.47
C ASP A 351 18.21 1.39 -8.84
N ALA A 352 18.99 0.47 -9.42
CA ALA A 352 18.54 -0.88 -9.74
C ALA A 352 18.16 -1.69 -8.49
N VAL A 353 18.95 -1.63 -7.42
CA VAL A 353 18.65 -2.29 -6.15
C VAL A 353 17.37 -1.74 -5.52
N VAL A 354 17.19 -0.41 -5.48
CA VAL A 354 15.97 0.21 -4.92
C VAL A 354 14.72 -0.21 -5.70
N HIS A 355 14.80 -0.31 -7.03
CA HIS A 355 13.71 -0.83 -7.85
C HIS A 355 13.47 -2.32 -7.61
N GLU A 356 14.54 -3.11 -7.53
CA GLU A 356 14.45 -4.56 -7.32
C GLU A 356 13.88 -4.90 -5.94
N ILE A 357 14.22 -4.15 -4.89
CA ILE A 357 13.62 -4.31 -3.55
C ILE A 357 12.10 -4.15 -3.66
N GLN A 358 11.62 -3.06 -4.28
CA GLN A 358 10.19 -2.80 -4.43
C GLN A 358 9.48 -3.85 -5.30
N ARG A 359 10.11 -4.29 -6.39
CA ARG A 359 9.59 -5.33 -7.28
C ARG A 359 9.46 -6.66 -6.55
N PHE A 360 10.55 -7.09 -5.91
CA PHE A 360 10.67 -8.38 -5.24
C PHE A 360 9.74 -8.48 -4.02
N ILE A 361 9.65 -7.45 -3.18
CA ILE A 361 8.78 -7.54 -2.00
C ILE A 361 7.31 -7.47 -2.37
N ASN A 362 7.00 -6.81 -3.50
CA ASN A 362 5.66 -6.67 -4.04
C ASN A 362 4.64 -6.29 -2.95
N LEU A 363 4.90 -5.14 -2.31
CA LEU A 363 4.39 -4.81 -0.99
C LEU A 363 2.86 -4.82 -0.89
N VAL A 364 2.15 -4.42 -1.94
CA VAL A 364 0.66 -4.40 -2.01
C VAL A 364 0.22 -5.23 -3.24
N PRO A 365 0.26 -6.57 -3.13
CA PRO A 365 0.27 -7.44 -4.31
C PRO A 365 -1.02 -7.38 -5.13
N SER A 366 -2.17 -7.24 -4.47
CA SER A 366 -3.48 -7.17 -5.13
C SER A 366 -3.94 -5.74 -5.44
N ASN A 367 -3.08 -4.73 -5.28
CA ASN A 367 -3.47 -3.32 -5.33
C ASN A 367 -4.54 -2.97 -4.28
N LEU A 368 -4.98 -1.72 -4.27
CA LEU A 368 -6.23 -1.34 -3.60
C LEU A 368 -7.41 -1.62 -4.54
N PRO A 369 -8.57 -2.09 -4.04
CA PRO A 369 -9.71 -2.46 -4.89
C PRO A 369 -10.29 -1.24 -5.61
N HIS A 370 -10.46 -1.33 -6.93
CA HIS A 370 -11.19 -0.34 -7.72
C HIS A 370 -12.67 -0.71 -7.81
N VAL A 371 -13.52 0.22 -8.27
CA VAL A 371 -14.93 -0.04 -8.59
C VAL A 371 -15.30 0.57 -9.94
N ALA A 372 -16.11 -0.15 -10.71
CA ALA A 372 -16.74 0.35 -11.91
C ALA A 372 -17.74 1.48 -11.58
N THR A 373 -17.51 2.68 -12.09
CA THR A 373 -18.34 3.88 -11.87
C THR A 373 -19.61 3.86 -12.74
N GLN A 374 -19.57 3.10 -13.83
CA GLN A 374 -20.66 2.88 -14.78
C GLN A 374 -20.54 1.48 -15.40
N ASP A 375 -21.60 1.03 -16.07
CA ASP A 375 -21.54 -0.19 -16.88
C ASP A 375 -20.51 -0.02 -17.98
N THR A 376 -19.56 -0.95 -18.06
CA THR A 376 -18.36 -0.81 -18.88
C THR A 376 -18.17 -2.03 -19.77
N ALA A 377 -18.12 -1.82 -21.09
CA ALA A 377 -17.76 -2.88 -22.03
C ALA A 377 -16.23 -3.06 -22.03
N PHE A 378 -15.76 -4.27 -21.69
CA PHE A 378 -14.34 -4.59 -21.59
C PHE A 378 -14.07 -5.97 -22.19
N ARG A 379 -13.28 -6.01 -23.28
CA ARG A 379 -12.88 -7.25 -23.98
C ARG A 379 -14.06 -8.18 -24.36
N GLY A 380 -15.17 -7.58 -24.80
CA GLY A 380 -16.40 -8.31 -25.16
C GLY A 380 -17.30 -8.68 -23.98
N TYR A 381 -16.88 -8.40 -22.75
CA TYR A 381 -17.68 -8.56 -21.54
C TYR A 381 -18.30 -7.23 -21.09
N VAL A 382 -19.31 -7.31 -20.24
CA VAL A 382 -19.86 -6.17 -19.50
C VAL A 382 -19.41 -6.27 -18.05
N ILE A 383 -18.78 -5.22 -17.55
CA ILE A 383 -18.49 -5.01 -16.13
C ILE A 383 -19.53 -4.02 -15.61
N PRO A 384 -20.58 -4.48 -14.89
CA PRO A 384 -21.63 -3.57 -14.45
C PRO A 384 -21.14 -2.61 -13.37
N LYS A 385 -21.78 -1.45 -13.26
CA LYS A 385 -21.56 -0.45 -12.23
C LYS A 385 -21.57 -1.08 -10.83
N GLY A 386 -20.68 -0.60 -9.95
CA GLY A 386 -20.54 -1.10 -8.59
C GLY A 386 -19.76 -2.42 -8.46
N THR A 387 -19.33 -3.02 -9.58
CA THR A 387 -18.46 -4.19 -9.56
C THR A 387 -17.08 -3.79 -9.07
N VAL A 388 -16.54 -4.53 -8.08
CA VAL A 388 -15.17 -4.35 -7.62
C VAL A 388 -14.23 -4.87 -8.70
N VAL A 389 -13.19 -4.11 -9.02
CA VAL A 389 -12.15 -4.46 -9.98
C VAL A 389 -10.81 -4.53 -9.26
N ILE A 390 -10.09 -5.64 -9.39
CA ILE A 390 -8.78 -5.86 -8.77
C ILE A 390 -7.71 -5.89 -9.86
N PRO A 391 -7.04 -4.77 -10.15
CA PRO A 391 -5.88 -4.73 -11.05
C PRO A 391 -4.62 -5.19 -10.30
N THR A 392 -4.36 -6.50 -10.33
CA THR A 392 -3.27 -7.14 -9.55
C THR A 392 -1.90 -6.60 -9.95
N LEU A 393 -1.08 -6.21 -8.97
CA LEU A 393 0.26 -5.66 -9.21
C LEU A 393 1.33 -6.74 -9.22
N ASP A 394 1.14 -7.82 -8.45
CA ASP A 394 2.02 -8.98 -8.42
C ASP A 394 2.25 -9.55 -9.82
N SER A 395 1.18 -9.67 -10.60
CA SER A 395 1.22 -10.18 -11.97
C SER A 395 2.03 -9.33 -12.96
N LEU A 396 2.38 -8.09 -12.60
CA LEU A 396 3.26 -7.22 -13.39
C LEU A 396 4.69 -7.29 -12.86
N LEU A 397 4.84 -7.21 -11.54
CA LEU A 397 6.15 -7.22 -10.86
C LEU A 397 6.84 -8.59 -10.94
N TYR A 398 6.06 -9.65 -11.18
CA TYR A 398 6.51 -11.03 -11.35
C TYR A 398 6.29 -11.57 -12.77
N ASP A 399 6.16 -10.69 -13.78
CA ASP A 399 6.09 -11.14 -15.17
C ASP A 399 7.44 -11.76 -15.60
N ASN A 400 7.45 -13.07 -15.83
CA ASN A 400 8.67 -13.83 -16.16
C ASN A 400 9.24 -13.52 -17.55
N GLN A 401 8.48 -12.86 -18.44
CA GLN A 401 9.01 -12.44 -19.74
C GLN A 401 9.83 -11.15 -19.59
N GLU A 402 9.38 -10.24 -18.74
CA GLU A 402 10.11 -9.01 -18.43
C GLU A 402 11.24 -9.23 -17.41
N PHE A 403 11.00 -10.07 -16.39
CA PHE A 403 11.91 -10.33 -15.28
C PHE A 403 12.25 -11.83 -15.18
N PRO A 404 13.30 -12.32 -15.87
CA PRO A 404 13.67 -13.74 -15.86
C PRO A 404 14.09 -14.27 -14.47
N ASP A 405 13.45 -15.35 -14.02
CA ASP A 405 13.43 -15.82 -12.63
C ASP A 405 12.87 -14.74 -11.68
N ALA A 406 11.65 -14.29 -11.94
CA ALA A 406 11.05 -13.17 -11.21
C ALA A 406 10.94 -13.42 -9.70
N GLU A 407 10.95 -14.68 -9.26
CA GLU A 407 10.95 -15.09 -7.86
C GLU A 407 12.29 -14.90 -7.14
N LYS A 408 13.37 -14.58 -7.86
CA LYS A 408 14.69 -14.29 -7.29
C LYS A 408 14.90 -12.78 -7.20
N PHE A 409 15.64 -12.36 -6.17
CA PHE A 409 16.13 -11.01 -6.06
C PHE A 409 17.37 -10.84 -6.95
N LYS A 410 17.27 -10.01 -8.00
CA LYS A 410 18.35 -9.74 -8.95
C LYS A 410 18.35 -8.26 -9.36
N PRO A 411 19.29 -7.44 -8.86
CA PRO A 411 19.41 -6.05 -9.31
C PRO A 411 19.55 -5.93 -10.85
N GLU A 412 20.07 -6.95 -11.51
CA GLU A 412 20.23 -7.04 -12.95
C GLU A 412 18.92 -6.95 -13.73
N HIS A 413 17.76 -7.22 -13.11
CA HIS A 413 16.44 -6.96 -13.71
C HIS A 413 16.30 -5.52 -14.19
N PHE A 414 16.90 -4.58 -13.46
CA PHE A 414 16.87 -3.14 -13.73
C PHE A 414 18.20 -2.60 -14.25
N LEU A 415 19.07 -3.46 -14.78
CA LEU A 415 20.30 -3.06 -15.47
C LEU A 415 20.26 -3.51 -16.94
N ASN A 416 20.92 -2.76 -17.81
CA ASN A 416 21.24 -3.17 -19.17
C ASN A 416 22.64 -3.79 -19.25
N GLU A 417 23.02 -4.28 -20.43
CA GLU A 417 24.31 -4.94 -20.68
C GLU A 417 25.53 -4.06 -20.35
N ASN A 418 25.37 -2.73 -20.35
CA ASN A 418 26.42 -1.76 -20.01
C ASN A 418 26.44 -1.38 -18.52
N GLY A 419 25.64 -2.06 -17.67
CA GLY A 419 25.53 -1.74 -16.25
C GLY A 419 24.84 -0.40 -15.95
N LYS A 420 24.10 0.16 -16.91
CA LYS A 420 23.26 1.36 -16.69
C LYS A 420 21.84 0.95 -16.29
N PHE A 421 21.18 1.82 -15.53
CA PHE A 421 19.79 1.61 -15.15
C PHE A 421 18.89 1.43 -16.37
N LYS A 422 18.03 0.42 -16.33
CA LYS A 422 17.06 0.07 -17.35
C LYS A 422 15.65 0.18 -16.76
N TYR A 423 14.90 1.18 -17.22
CA TYR A 423 13.50 1.32 -16.82
C TYR A 423 12.64 0.21 -17.43
N SER A 424 11.74 -0.35 -16.63
CA SER A 424 10.71 -1.29 -17.08
C SER A 424 9.32 -0.69 -16.86
N ASP A 425 8.46 -0.73 -17.88
CA ASP A 425 7.07 -0.29 -17.74
C ASP A 425 6.22 -1.27 -16.90
N HIS A 426 6.71 -2.49 -16.65
CA HIS A 426 6.09 -3.44 -15.72
C HIS A 426 6.30 -3.05 -14.25
N PHE A 427 7.28 -2.18 -13.96
CA PHE A 427 7.48 -1.67 -12.60
C PHE A 427 6.34 -0.72 -12.20
N LYS A 428 5.30 -1.29 -11.57
CA LYS A 428 4.07 -0.60 -11.13
C LYS A 428 3.77 -0.82 -9.64
N ALA A 429 4.79 -0.79 -8.78
CA ALA A 429 4.64 -0.91 -7.32
C ALA A 429 3.69 0.16 -6.72
N PHE A 430 3.55 1.30 -7.40
CA PHE A 430 2.68 2.41 -7.01
C PHE A 430 1.33 2.45 -7.75
N SER A 431 0.96 1.36 -8.45
CA SER A 431 -0.16 1.33 -9.40
C SER A 431 0.05 2.32 -10.58
N ALA A 432 -1.03 2.65 -11.30
CA ALA A 432 -1.02 3.60 -12.39
C ALA A 432 -2.40 4.26 -12.58
N GLY A 433 -2.49 5.23 -13.50
CA GLY A 433 -3.76 5.88 -13.84
C GLY A 433 -4.24 6.88 -12.79
N LYS A 434 -5.56 7.13 -12.73
CA LYS A 434 -6.12 8.20 -11.89
C LYS A 434 -5.90 8.01 -10.38
N ARG A 435 -5.76 6.77 -9.93
CA ARG A 435 -5.61 6.38 -8.52
C ARG A 435 -4.17 5.93 -8.20
N VAL A 436 -3.19 6.27 -9.04
CA VAL A 436 -1.75 6.07 -8.75
C VAL A 436 -1.39 6.64 -7.37
N CYS A 437 -0.42 6.03 -6.68
CA CYS A 437 -0.01 6.48 -5.35
C CYS A 437 0.23 8.00 -5.33
N VAL A 438 -0.41 8.69 -4.37
CA VAL A 438 -0.26 10.15 -4.20
C VAL A 438 1.16 10.52 -3.74
N GLY A 439 1.83 9.60 -3.03
CA GLY A 439 3.15 9.78 -2.44
C GLY A 439 4.30 9.16 -3.24
N GLU A 440 4.10 8.71 -4.49
CA GLU A 440 5.13 7.99 -5.26
C GLU A 440 6.47 8.75 -5.30
N GLY A 441 6.43 10.05 -5.63
CA GLY A 441 7.64 10.86 -5.73
C GLY A 441 8.38 11.01 -4.40
N LEU A 442 7.63 11.08 -3.28
CA LEU A 442 8.20 11.17 -1.94
C LEU A 442 8.83 9.83 -1.54
N ALA A 443 8.09 8.73 -1.66
CA ALA A 443 8.57 7.41 -1.27
C ALA A 443 9.84 7.00 -2.04
N ARG A 444 9.89 7.24 -3.37
CA ARG A 444 11.09 6.92 -4.17
C ARG A 444 12.32 7.71 -3.72
N MET A 445 12.13 8.96 -3.30
CA MET A 445 13.20 9.81 -2.78
C MET A 445 13.67 9.35 -1.40
N GLU A 446 12.73 9.05 -0.50
CA GLU A 446 13.01 8.49 0.83
C GLU A 446 13.79 7.18 0.74
N LEU A 447 13.34 6.24 -0.08
CA LEU A 447 14.00 4.94 -0.23
C LEU A 447 15.45 5.09 -0.72
N PHE A 448 15.68 5.93 -1.72
CA PHE A 448 17.03 6.18 -2.22
C PHE A 448 17.90 6.83 -1.15
N LEU A 449 17.45 7.95 -0.55
CA LEU A 449 18.27 8.73 0.38
C LEU A 449 18.54 7.98 1.69
N PHE A 450 17.51 7.38 2.31
CA PHE A 450 17.68 6.65 3.56
C PHE A 450 18.57 5.42 3.38
N LEU A 451 18.35 4.60 2.33
CA LEU A 451 19.17 3.41 2.10
C LEU A 451 20.63 3.79 1.81
N THR A 452 20.84 4.80 0.96
CA THR A 452 22.19 5.30 0.64
C THR A 452 22.90 5.82 1.88
N ALA A 453 22.24 6.61 2.73
CA ALA A 453 22.85 7.16 3.93
C ALA A 453 23.16 6.08 4.98
N ILE A 454 22.26 5.10 5.17
CA ILE A 454 22.50 3.97 6.07
C ILE A 454 23.77 3.23 5.63
N LEU A 455 23.88 2.87 4.35
CA LEU A 455 25.02 2.11 3.83
C LEU A 455 26.30 2.95 3.74
N GLN A 456 26.20 4.27 3.53
CA GLN A 456 27.36 5.15 3.59
C GLN A 456 28.05 5.09 4.96
N HIS A 457 27.27 5.02 6.04
CA HIS A 457 27.81 5.10 7.40
C HIS A 457 27.95 3.75 8.11
N PHE A 458 27.34 2.67 7.60
CA PHE A 458 27.31 1.40 8.31
C PHE A 458 27.35 0.17 7.39
N ASN A 459 27.96 -0.89 7.91
CA ASN A 459 27.81 -2.25 7.38
C ASN A 459 26.70 -2.97 8.14
N LEU A 460 25.89 -3.75 7.42
CA LEU A 460 24.85 -4.58 8.03
C LEU A 460 25.47 -5.90 8.51
N LYS A 461 25.08 -6.35 9.71
CA LYS A 461 25.55 -7.62 10.26
C LYS A 461 24.37 -8.46 10.74
N SER A 462 24.20 -9.62 10.09
CA SER A 462 23.20 -10.61 10.45
C SER A 462 23.57 -11.34 11.74
N LEU A 463 22.54 -11.78 12.47
CA LEU A 463 22.69 -12.68 13.62
C LEU A 463 22.68 -14.16 13.24
N VAL A 464 22.35 -14.45 11.98
CA VAL A 464 22.28 -15.80 11.38
C VAL A 464 23.12 -15.83 10.10
N ASP A 465 23.49 -17.02 9.62
CA ASP A 465 24.17 -17.14 8.32
C ASP A 465 23.25 -16.57 7.21
N PRO A 466 23.75 -15.70 6.30
CA PRO A 466 22.97 -15.16 5.18
C PRO A 466 22.17 -16.22 4.38
N LYS A 467 22.69 -17.45 4.29
CA LYS A 467 22.03 -18.57 3.61
C LYS A 467 20.70 -18.94 4.25
N ASP A 468 20.61 -18.84 5.58
CA ASP A 468 19.48 -19.26 6.40
C ASP A 468 18.39 -18.18 6.54
N ILE A 469 18.63 -16.98 6.00
CA ILE A 469 17.63 -15.90 5.99
C ILE A 469 16.50 -16.28 5.03
N ASP A 470 15.29 -16.48 5.57
CA ASP A 470 14.06 -16.60 4.78
C ASP A 470 13.51 -15.20 4.49
N LEU A 471 13.25 -14.91 3.21
CA LEU A 471 12.64 -13.65 2.77
C LEU A 471 11.13 -13.77 2.56
N SER A 472 10.56 -14.96 2.75
CA SER A 472 9.14 -15.21 2.55
C SER A 472 8.31 -14.37 3.52
N PRO A 473 7.24 -13.71 3.05
CA PRO A 473 6.38 -12.94 3.94
C PRO A 473 5.70 -13.85 4.98
N VAL A 474 5.63 -13.37 6.22
CA VAL A 474 4.96 -14.10 7.33
C VAL A 474 3.46 -14.20 7.09
N THR A 475 2.87 -13.17 6.47
CA THR A 475 1.47 -13.16 6.06
C THR A 475 1.30 -12.34 4.78
N ILE A 476 0.35 -12.78 3.94
CA ILE A 476 0.05 -12.19 2.64
C ILE A 476 -1.44 -11.84 2.61
N GLY A 477 -1.76 -10.58 2.35
CA GLY A 477 -3.14 -10.14 2.18
C GLY A 477 -3.21 -8.76 1.57
N PHE A 478 -3.55 -7.75 2.39
CA PHE A 478 -3.48 -6.34 1.98
C PHE A 478 -2.06 -5.95 1.56
N GLY A 479 -1.07 -6.39 2.33
CA GLY A 479 0.33 -6.31 1.94
C GLY A 479 1.10 -7.61 2.22
N ASN A 480 2.36 -7.63 1.83
CA ASN A 480 3.33 -8.66 2.16
C ASN A 480 4.13 -8.22 3.38
N ILE A 481 4.03 -8.98 4.49
CA ILE A 481 4.66 -8.60 5.76
C ILE A 481 6.01 -9.31 5.91
N PRO A 482 7.13 -8.59 6.14
CA PRO A 482 8.43 -9.22 6.32
C PRO A 482 8.50 -10.06 7.60
N PRO A 483 9.38 -11.07 7.65
CA PRO A 483 9.80 -11.69 8.90
C PRO A 483 10.31 -10.67 9.91
N ASN A 484 10.01 -10.91 11.19
CA ASN A 484 10.65 -10.17 12.26
C ASN A 484 12.10 -10.63 12.36
N TYR A 485 13.03 -9.69 12.42
CA TYR A 485 14.45 -9.99 12.55
C TYR A 485 15.13 -8.93 13.40
N LYS A 486 16.31 -9.28 13.89
CA LYS A 486 17.25 -8.35 14.51
C LYS A 486 18.52 -8.32 13.68
N LEU A 487 19.21 -7.19 13.71
CA LEU A 487 20.52 -7.03 13.10
C LEU A 487 21.42 -6.19 14.00
N CYS A 488 22.71 -6.26 13.72
CA CYS A 488 23.70 -5.30 14.18
C CYS A 488 24.04 -4.36 13.01
N ILE A 489 24.28 -3.09 13.33
CA ILE A 489 24.73 -2.09 12.35
C ILE A 489 26.10 -1.60 12.81
N ILE A 490 27.13 -1.84 11.99
CA ILE A 490 28.54 -1.62 12.35
C ILE A 490 29.04 -0.35 11.67
N PRO A 491 29.51 0.67 12.40
CA PRO A 491 30.00 1.92 11.79
C PRO A 491 31.13 1.68 10.78
N ARG A 492 31.06 2.35 9.62
CA ARG A 492 32.13 2.45 8.61
C ARG A 492 33.07 3.63 8.88
N SER A 493 32.61 4.60 9.67
CA SER A 493 33.27 5.86 10.07
C SER A 493 33.11 6.12 11.55
#